data_AF-A0A7J8YRW4-F1
#
_entry.id   AF-A0A7J8YRW4-F1
#
_cell.length_a   1.000
_cell.length_b   1.000
_cell.length_c   1.000
_cell.angle_alpha   90.00
_cell.angle_beta   90.00
_cell.angle_gamma   90.00
#
_symmetry.space_group_name_H-M   'P 1'
#
loop_
_entity.id
_entity.type
_entity.pdbx_description
1 polymer ?
#
loop_
_entity_poly.entity_id
_entity_poly.type
_entity_poly.pdbx_seq_one_letter_code
_entity_poly.pdbx_strand_id
1 'polypeptide(L)'
;VEDDLKHGVLGAVPIPSEDAGKEKVIASLVANVEAMIKADRKITALKQLQGHIWRTGFENNELEGVVFDDVPEALEKWHALGIKVYIYSSGSRLAQRLIFGNTNYGDLRKYLYGFFDTAVGYKRETRSYVEITESLGVDKPSDILFVTDVYQEATAAKAAGLEVVISIKPGNGPLPENHGFKTINSFLEI
;
A
#
# COMPACT_ATOMS: atom_id res chain seq x y z
N VAL A 1 -1.81 9.53 21.29
CA VAL A 1 -2.63 9.38 22.52
C VAL A 1 -3.09 10.71 23.07
N GLU A 2 -2.21 11.61 23.54
CA GLU A 2 -2.66 12.91 24.07
C GLU A 2 -3.46 13.72 23.05
N ASP A 3 -3.00 13.75 21.80
CA ASP A 3 -3.72 14.35 20.68
C ASP A 3 -5.09 13.68 20.45
N ASP A 4 -5.13 12.35 20.49
CA ASP A 4 -6.36 11.56 20.30
C ASP A 4 -7.39 11.83 21.40
N LEU A 5 -6.93 11.96 22.65
CA LEU A 5 -7.75 12.31 23.80
C LEU A 5 -8.31 13.73 23.67
N LYS A 6 -7.48 14.70 23.25
CA LYS A 6 -7.91 16.08 23.02
C LYS A 6 -8.96 16.19 21.92
N HIS A 7 -8.83 15.38 20.87
CA HIS A 7 -9.76 15.35 19.75
C HIS A 7 -10.93 14.36 19.95
N GLY A 8 -11.04 13.71 21.12
CA GLY A 8 -12.16 12.83 21.43
C GLY A 8 -12.24 11.59 20.56
N VAL A 9 -11.10 11.03 20.13
CA VAL A 9 -11.07 9.78 19.35
C VAL A 9 -11.69 8.66 20.18
N LEU A 10 -12.71 8.00 19.63
CA LEU A 10 -13.44 6.95 20.32
C LEU A 10 -12.51 5.78 20.70
N GLY A 11 -12.47 5.45 21.98
CA GLY A 11 -11.62 4.37 22.51
C GLY A 11 -10.21 4.78 22.93
N ALA A 12 -9.81 6.05 22.72
CA ALA A 12 -8.56 6.55 23.28
C ALA A 12 -8.65 6.62 24.81
N VAL A 13 -7.59 6.21 25.51
CA VAL A 13 -7.51 6.19 26.98
C VAL A 13 -6.21 6.83 27.48
N PRO A 14 -6.20 7.46 28.66
CA PRO A 14 -4.97 7.98 29.26
C PRO A 14 -3.94 6.86 29.46
N ILE A 15 -2.66 7.17 29.22
CA ILE A 15 -1.57 6.28 29.59
C ILE A 15 -1.31 6.49 31.09
N PRO A 16 -1.38 5.44 31.92
CA PRO A 16 -1.08 5.56 33.33
C PRO A 16 0.42 5.82 33.55
N SER A 17 0.77 6.37 34.72
CA SER A 17 2.15 6.60 35.12
C SER A 17 2.93 5.29 35.28
N GLU A 18 4.27 5.37 35.22
CA GLU A 18 5.14 4.17 35.22
C GLU A 18 5.01 3.32 36.50
N ASP A 19 4.65 3.94 37.62
CA ASP A 19 4.40 3.29 38.91
C ASP A 19 3.08 2.48 38.95
N ALA A 20 2.20 2.65 37.97
CA ALA A 20 0.93 1.91 37.90
C ALA A 20 1.11 0.42 37.55
N GLY A 21 2.32 0.03 37.13
CA GLY A 21 2.68 -1.34 36.76
C GLY A 21 2.62 -1.59 35.25
N LYS A 22 3.59 -2.38 34.76
CA LYS A 22 3.82 -2.67 33.34
C LYS A 22 2.56 -3.16 32.60
N GLU A 23 1.78 -4.03 33.21
CA GLU A 23 0.58 -4.61 32.61
C GLU A 23 -0.50 -3.56 32.30
N LYS A 24 -0.69 -2.59 33.19
CA LYS A 24 -1.67 -1.51 32.98
C LYS A 24 -1.23 -0.56 31.86
N VAL A 25 0.07 -0.27 31.80
CA VAL A 25 0.65 0.53 30.71
C VAL A 25 0.43 -0.18 29.38
N ILE A 26 0.76 -1.48 29.28
CA ILE A 26 0.56 -2.27 28.06
C ILE A 26 -0.92 -2.30 27.67
N ALA A 27 -1.84 -2.58 28.60
CA ALA A 27 -3.27 -2.61 28.30
C ALA A 27 -3.77 -1.27 27.75
N SER A 28 -3.31 -0.14 28.32
CA SER A 28 -3.66 1.19 27.82
C SER A 28 -3.10 1.45 26.42
N LEU A 29 -1.88 0.99 26.12
CA LEU A 29 -1.28 1.13 24.80
C LEU A 29 -2.02 0.29 23.75
N VAL A 30 -2.39 -0.94 24.08
CA VAL A 30 -3.20 -1.82 23.20
C VAL A 30 -4.52 -1.15 22.85
N ALA A 31 -5.26 -0.67 23.86
CA ALA A 31 -6.53 0.02 23.64
C ALA A 31 -6.37 1.24 22.71
N ASN A 32 -5.33 2.04 22.92
CA ASN A 32 -5.03 3.20 22.08
C ASN A 32 -4.63 2.80 20.65
N VAL A 33 -3.83 1.75 20.46
CA VAL A 33 -3.46 1.22 19.14
C VAL A 33 -4.70 0.75 18.39
N GLU A 34 -5.58 -0.01 19.03
CA GLU A 34 -6.84 -0.44 18.43
C GLU A 34 -7.75 0.74 18.07
N ALA A 35 -7.86 1.74 18.95
CA ALA A 35 -8.63 2.95 18.69
C ALA A 35 -8.08 3.73 17.49
N MET A 36 -6.75 3.88 17.41
CA MET A 36 -6.10 4.54 16.28
C MET A 36 -6.31 3.78 14.96
N ILE A 37 -6.28 2.44 14.98
CA ILE A 37 -6.59 1.60 13.81
C ILE A 37 -8.05 1.79 13.39
N LYS A 38 -9.00 1.72 14.34
CA LYS A 38 -10.43 1.91 14.05
C LYS A 38 -10.76 3.29 13.48
N ALA A 39 -10.00 4.31 13.89
CA ALA A 39 -10.15 5.67 13.42
C ALA A 39 -9.34 6.01 12.15
N ASP A 40 -8.74 5.02 11.47
CA ASP A 40 -7.84 5.19 10.29
C ASP A 40 -6.77 6.28 10.52
N ARG A 41 -6.18 6.33 11.72
CA ARG A 41 -5.17 7.33 12.07
C ARG A 41 -3.87 7.05 11.34
N LYS A 42 -3.40 8.01 10.54
CA LYS A 42 -2.20 7.88 9.70
C LYS A 42 -0.96 8.48 10.38
N ILE A 43 -0.62 8.02 11.58
CA ILE A 43 0.52 8.53 12.35
C ILE A 43 1.77 7.66 12.19
N THR A 44 2.96 8.28 12.23
CA THR A 44 4.24 7.59 12.02
C THR A 44 4.50 6.50 13.06
N ALA A 45 4.24 6.76 14.34
CA ALA A 45 4.48 5.80 15.42
C ALA A 45 3.65 4.51 15.26
N LEU A 46 2.37 4.63 14.87
CA LEU A 46 1.51 3.48 14.60
C LEU A 46 2.05 2.65 13.42
N LYS A 47 2.43 3.30 12.33
CA LYS A 47 3.02 2.63 11.15
C LYS A 47 4.32 1.90 11.49
N GLN A 48 5.16 2.47 12.36
CA GLN A 48 6.39 1.83 12.83
C GLN A 48 6.07 0.57 13.64
N LEU A 49 5.15 0.65 14.60
CA LEU A 49 4.73 -0.50 15.40
C LEU A 49 4.16 -1.62 14.52
N GLN A 50 3.24 -1.29 13.60
CA GLN A 50 2.68 -2.23 12.63
C GLN A 50 3.77 -2.90 11.78
N GLY A 51 4.77 -2.12 11.32
CA GLY A 51 5.90 -2.64 10.58
C GLY A 51 6.75 -3.65 11.36
N HIS A 52 6.94 -3.44 12.67
CA HIS A 52 7.63 -4.39 13.54
C HIS A 52 6.83 -5.67 13.74
N ILE A 53 5.52 -5.56 14.02
CA ILE A 53 4.62 -6.71 14.19
C ILE A 53 4.59 -7.55 12.91
N TRP A 54 4.42 -6.92 11.74
CA TRP A 54 4.42 -7.63 10.46
C TRP A 54 5.75 -8.31 10.18
N ARG A 55 6.89 -7.66 10.48
CA ARG A 55 8.19 -8.30 10.31
C ARG A 55 8.28 -9.59 11.10
N THR A 56 7.93 -9.57 12.39
CA THR A 56 7.92 -10.77 13.23
C THR A 56 6.97 -11.84 12.69
N GLY A 57 5.77 -11.45 12.27
CA GLY A 57 4.81 -12.41 11.70
C GLY A 57 5.32 -13.09 10.42
N PHE A 58 5.97 -12.35 9.52
CA PHE A 58 6.61 -12.94 8.33
C PHE A 58 7.84 -13.79 8.68
N GLU A 59 8.71 -13.33 9.57
CA GLU A 59 9.90 -14.09 10.02
C GLU A 59 9.53 -15.41 10.71
N ASN A 60 8.41 -15.44 11.43
CA ASN A 60 7.88 -16.64 12.10
C ASN A 60 7.02 -17.53 11.19
N ASN A 61 6.78 -17.15 9.93
CA ASN A 61 5.83 -17.80 9.01
C ASN A 61 4.37 -17.83 9.54
N GLU A 62 4.01 -16.86 10.38
CA GLU A 62 2.63 -16.64 10.84
C GLU A 62 1.81 -15.84 9.81
N LEU A 63 2.51 -15.11 8.92
CA LEU A 63 1.92 -14.31 7.85
C LEU A 63 2.50 -14.72 6.50
N GLU A 64 1.67 -14.69 5.47
CA GLU A 64 2.03 -14.91 4.07
C GLU A 64 1.42 -13.81 3.20
N GLY A 65 2.21 -13.29 2.26
CA GLY A 65 1.76 -12.31 1.28
C GLY A 65 0.98 -12.99 0.16
N VAL A 66 -0.33 -12.82 0.12
CA VAL A 66 -1.13 -13.43 -0.95
C VAL A 66 -1.13 -12.54 -2.18
N VAL A 67 -0.66 -13.07 -3.31
CA VAL A 67 -0.83 -12.48 -4.65
C VAL A 67 -1.66 -13.42 -5.53
N PHE A 68 -2.36 -12.87 -6.52
CA PHE A 68 -3.11 -13.65 -7.49
C PHE A 68 -2.18 -14.47 -8.40
N ASP A 69 -2.67 -15.62 -8.87
CA ASP A 69 -1.90 -16.62 -9.61
C ASP A 69 -1.26 -16.09 -10.91
N ASP A 70 -1.84 -15.05 -11.53
CA ASP A 70 -1.31 -14.41 -12.73
C ASP A 70 -0.14 -13.46 -12.47
N VAL A 71 0.06 -13.03 -11.22
CA VAL A 71 1.05 -11.99 -10.88
C VAL A 71 2.49 -12.45 -11.06
N PRO A 72 2.93 -13.63 -10.55
CA PRO A 72 4.33 -14.06 -10.69
C PRO A 72 4.76 -14.20 -12.15
N GLU A 73 3.93 -14.83 -12.98
CA GLU A 73 4.21 -15.04 -14.40
C GLU A 73 4.27 -13.71 -15.16
N ALA A 74 3.33 -12.78 -14.89
CA ALA A 74 3.37 -11.46 -15.49
C ALA A 74 4.62 -10.67 -15.10
N LEU A 75 5.00 -10.67 -13.81
CA LEU A 75 6.21 -9.99 -13.33
C LEU A 75 7.47 -10.56 -13.97
N GLU A 76 7.58 -11.88 -14.11
CA GLU A 76 8.70 -12.54 -14.76
C GLU A 76 8.78 -12.16 -16.25
N LYS A 77 7.65 -12.21 -16.97
CA LYS A 77 7.57 -11.81 -18.38
C LYS A 77 7.99 -10.36 -18.58
N TRP A 78 7.46 -9.43 -17.78
CA TRP A 78 7.82 -8.01 -17.86
C TRP A 78 9.29 -7.78 -17.54
N HIS A 79 9.83 -8.47 -16.54
CA HIS A 79 11.25 -8.41 -16.21
C HIS A 79 12.14 -8.90 -17.37
N ALA A 80 11.78 -10.02 -18.00
CA ALA A 80 12.50 -10.57 -19.16
C ALA A 80 12.45 -9.64 -20.38
N LEU A 81 11.39 -8.83 -20.52
CA LEU A 81 11.25 -7.80 -21.54
C LEU A 81 11.98 -6.49 -21.19
N GLY A 82 12.63 -6.40 -20.02
CA GLY A 82 13.31 -5.19 -19.56
C GLY A 82 12.38 -4.10 -19.03
N ILE A 83 11.10 -4.41 -18.79
CA ILE A 83 10.13 -3.48 -18.21
C ILE A 83 10.40 -3.36 -16.71
N LYS A 84 10.55 -2.12 -16.23
CA LYS A 84 10.77 -1.85 -14.80
C LYS A 84 9.44 -1.76 -14.07
N VAL A 85 9.25 -2.63 -13.08
CA VAL A 85 8.02 -2.67 -12.27
C VAL A 85 8.23 -2.00 -10.93
N TYR A 86 7.30 -1.12 -10.55
CA TYR A 86 7.29 -0.40 -9.28
C TYR A 86 5.93 -0.59 -8.59
N ILE A 87 5.92 -0.55 -7.27
CA ILE A 87 4.68 -0.61 -6.48
C ILE A 87 4.35 0.77 -5.94
N TYR A 88 3.08 1.18 -5.96
CA TYR A 88 2.60 2.38 -5.28
C TYR A 88 1.39 2.03 -4.42
N SER A 89 1.53 2.14 -3.10
CA SER A 89 0.48 1.74 -2.14
C SER A 89 0.41 2.70 -0.94
N SER A 90 -0.72 2.69 -0.23
CA SER A 90 -0.85 3.42 1.04
C SER A 90 -0.03 2.80 2.17
N GLY A 91 0.25 1.49 2.07
CA GLY A 91 1.15 0.78 2.98
C GLY A 91 2.58 1.30 2.89
N SER A 92 3.31 1.30 4.01
CA SER A 92 4.70 1.78 4.03
C SER A 92 5.59 0.97 3.10
N ARG A 93 6.67 1.58 2.59
CA ARG A 93 7.68 0.85 1.79
C ARG A 93 8.19 -0.42 2.50
N LEU A 94 8.35 -0.39 3.82
CA LEU A 94 8.74 -1.56 4.60
C LEU A 94 7.70 -2.69 4.49
N ALA A 95 6.41 -2.35 4.66
CA ALA A 95 5.33 -3.32 4.55
C ALA A 95 5.25 -3.95 3.16
N GLN A 96 5.36 -3.13 2.11
CA GLN A 96 5.39 -3.62 0.73
C GLN A 96 6.54 -4.59 0.50
N ARG A 97 7.75 -4.27 1.00
CA ARG A 97 8.92 -5.17 0.92
C ARG A 97 8.75 -6.47 1.71
N LEU A 98 8.02 -6.44 2.82
CA LEU A 98 7.72 -7.64 3.61
C LEU A 98 6.72 -8.54 2.87
N ILE A 99 5.63 -7.96 2.33
CA ILE A 99 4.61 -8.69 1.57
C ILE A 99 5.25 -9.37 0.35
N PHE A 100 5.90 -8.60 -0.54
CA PHE A 100 6.48 -9.16 -1.77
C PHE A 100 7.72 -10.05 -1.53
N GLY A 101 8.33 -9.98 -0.35
CA GLY A 101 9.44 -10.84 0.03
C GLY A 101 9.02 -12.20 0.57
N ASN A 102 7.75 -12.35 0.97
CA ASN A 102 7.23 -13.55 1.63
C ASN A 102 5.87 -13.93 1.03
N THR A 103 5.78 -14.01 -0.30
CA THR A 103 4.51 -14.33 -0.95
C THR A 103 4.22 -15.82 -0.96
N ASN A 104 2.98 -16.20 -1.28
CA ASN A 104 2.59 -17.59 -1.60
C ASN A 104 3.33 -18.19 -2.82
N TYR A 105 4.15 -17.39 -3.52
CA TYR A 105 5.04 -17.81 -4.59
C TYR A 105 6.53 -17.55 -4.28
N GLY A 106 6.86 -17.31 -3.00
CA GLY A 106 8.21 -16.95 -2.55
C GLY A 106 8.55 -15.47 -2.73
N ASP A 107 9.85 -15.17 -2.80
CA ASP A 107 10.32 -13.79 -2.92
C ASP A 107 10.20 -13.27 -4.37
N LEU A 108 9.25 -12.36 -4.58
CA LEU A 108 8.99 -11.72 -5.88
C LEU A 108 9.74 -10.39 -6.05
N ARG A 109 10.47 -9.92 -5.04
CA ARG A 109 11.17 -8.61 -5.09
C ARG A 109 12.26 -8.57 -6.16
N LYS A 110 12.76 -9.73 -6.60
CA LYS A 110 13.69 -9.85 -7.73
C LYS A 110 13.15 -9.23 -9.03
N TYR A 111 11.82 -9.13 -9.18
CA TYR A 111 11.17 -8.52 -10.33
C TYR A 111 10.80 -7.04 -10.12
N LEU A 112 10.97 -6.50 -8.91
CA LEU A 112 10.56 -5.15 -8.54
C LEU A 112 11.75 -4.20 -8.42
N TYR A 113 11.64 -3.02 -9.03
CA TYR A 113 12.67 -1.99 -9.04
C TYR A 113 12.53 -0.97 -7.91
N GLY A 114 11.34 -0.85 -7.31
CA GLY A 114 11.13 0.09 -6.21
C GLY A 114 9.71 0.16 -5.69
N PHE A 115 9.55 0.94 -4.62
CA PHE A 115 8.32 1.07 -3.86
C PHE A 115 8.06 2.54 -3.56
N PHE A 116 6.87 3.03 -3.91
CA PHE A 116 6.33 4.32 -3.53
C PHE A 116 5.25 4.12 -2.47
N ASP A 117 5.20 5.03 -1.51
CA ASP A 117 4.13 5.08 -0.52
C ASP A 117 3.59 6.51 -0.41
N THR A 118 2.74 6.77 0.59
CA THR A 118 2.13 8.10 0.78
C THR A 118 3.13 9.23 1.00
N ALA A 119 4.43 8.95 1.20
CA ALA A 119 5.46 9.99 1.25
C ALA A 119 5.60 10.75 -0.08
N VAL A 120 5.24 10.13 -1.22
CA VAL A 120 5.20 10.80 -2.54
C VAL A 120 3.93 11.63 -2.76
N GLY A 121 2.93 11.47 -1.88
CA GLY A 121 1.59 12.04 -2.00
C GLY A 121 0.48 10.98 -1.93
N TYR A 122 -0.78 11.43 -1.87
CA TYR A 122 -1.94 10.54 -1.82
C TYR A 122 -2.31 10.00 -3.21
N LYS A 123 -2.77 8.74 -3.27
CA LYS A 123 -3.06 8.02 -4.53
C LYS A 123 -4.19 8.63 -5.37
N ARG A 124 -4.99 9.53 -4.82
CA ARG A 124 -6.09 10.21 -5.53
C ARG A 124 -5.71 11.62 -6.01
N GLU A 125 -4.46 12.02 -5.80
CA GLU A 125 -3.96 13.34 -6.17
C GLU A 125 -3.06 13.22 -7.40
N THR A 126 -3.38 13.97 -8.46
CA THR A 126 -2.60 14.02 -9.70
C THR A 126 -1.12 14.34 -9.46
N ARG A 127 -0.81 15.22 -8.50
CA ARG A 127 0.58 15.60 -8.16
C ARG A 127 1.45 14.40 -7.77
N SER A 128 0.87 13.38 -7.14
CA SER A 128 1.62 12.20 -6.70
C SER A 128 2.20 11.44 -7.90
N TYR A 129 1.47 11.40 -9.01
CA TYR A 129 1.88 10.74 -10.24
C TYR A 129 2.88 11.58 -11.05
N VAL A 130 2.79 12.90 -10.98
CA VAL A 130 3.81 13.81 -11.50
C VAL A 130 5.13 13.57 -10.77
N GLU A 131 5.11 13.58 -9.44
CA GLU A 131 6.30 13.32 -8.60
C GLU A 131 6.88 11.92 -8.83
N ILE A 132 6.04 10.88 -9.00
CA ILE A 132 6.50 9.54 -9.39
C ILE A 132 7.21 9.59 -10.75
N THR A 133 6.64 10.26 -11.74
CA THR A 133 7.23 10.34 -13.08
C THR A 133 8.60 11.01 -13.04
N GLU A 134 8.71 12.13 -12.32
CA GLU A 134 9.97 12.85 -12.10
C GLU A 134 10.99 12.00 -11.33
N SER A 135 10.56 11.32 -10.27
CA SER A 135 11.40 10.41 -9.47
C SER A 135 11.95 9.24 -10.29
N LEU A 136 11.19 8.77 -11.27
CA LEU A 136 11.60 7.70 -12.17
C LEU A 136 12.53 8.21 -13.29
N GLY A 137 12.61 9.52 -13.50
CA GLY A 137 13.44 10.15 -14.54
C GLY A 137 12.98 9.82 -15.96
N VAL A 138 11.67 9.71 -16.16
CA VAL A 138 11.07 9.37 -17.46
C VAL A 138 10.67 10.67 -18.18
N ASP A 139 11.02 10.80 -19.46
CA ASP A 139 10.76 12.02 -20.24
C ASP A 139 9.26 12.24 -20.53
N LYS A 140 8.51 11.15 -20.73
CA LYS A 140 7.07 11.19 -21.04
C LYS A 140 6.28 10.41 -19.99
N PRO A 141 5.30 11.03 -19.31
CA PRO A 141 4.42 10.30 -18.40
C PRO A 141 3.71 9.11 -19.06
N SER A 142 3.45 9.18 -20.37
CA SER A 142 2.83 8.11 -21.17
C SER A 142 3.68 6.85 -21.31
N ASP A 143 4.98 6.91 -20.98
CA ASP A 143 5.85 5.73 -20.97
C ASP A 143 5.64 4.88 -19.71
N ILE A 144 4.79 5.34 -18.76
CA ILE A 144 4.41 4.64 -17.55
C ILE A 144 2.97 4.13 -17.69
N LEU A 145 2.79 2.82 -17.52
CA LEU A 145 1.50 2.18 -17.36
C LEU A 145 1.16 2.03 -15.87
N PHE A 146 0.10 2.68 -15.41
CA PHE A 146 -0.43 2.53 -14.07
C PHE A 146 -1.61 1.55 -14.05
N VAL A 147 -1.51 0.52 -13.21
CA VAL A 147 -2.54 -0.50 -13.02
C VAL A 147 -3.13 -0.38 -11.61
N THR A 148 -4.44 -0.17 -11.52
CA THR A 148 -5.16 -0.01 -10.24
C THR A 148 -6.56 -0.59 -10.34
N ASP A 149 -7.16 -1.00 -9.23
CA ASP A 149 -8.59 -1.35 -9.14
C ASP A 149 -9.48 -0.11 -8.85
N VAL A 150 -8.89 1.00 -8.43
CA VAL A 150 -9.62 2.16 -7.91
C VAL A 150 -9.79 3.25 -8.98
N TYR A 151 -11.04 3.52 -9.35
CA TYR A 151 -11.39 4.53 -10.37
C TYR A 151 -10.80 5.92 -10.11
N GLN A 152 -10.79 6.40 -8.85
CA GLN A 152 -10.27 7.72 -8.51
C GLN A 152 -8.74 7.79 -8.68
N GLU A 153 -8.03 6.69 -8.43
CA GLU A 153 -6.59 6.60 -8.67
C GLU A 153 -6.30 6.58 -10.19
N ALA A 154 -7.09 5.81 -10.94
CA ALA A 154 -7.00 5.76 -12.40
C ALA A 154 -7.20 7.15 -13.03
N THR A 155 -8.19 7.89 -12.55
CA THR A 155 -8.48 9.26 -13.00
C THR A 155 -7.33 10.22 -12.67
N ALA A 156 -6.79 10.14 -11.45
CA ALA A 156 -5.68 10.98 -11.02
C ALA A 156 -4.41 10.71 -11.84
N ALA A 157 -4.09 9.43 -12.10
CA ALA A 157 -2.95 9.02 -12.92
C ALA A 157 -3.11 9.47 -14.38
N LYS A 158 -4.31 9.30 -14.96
CA LYS A 158 -4.57 9.73 -16.35
C LYS A 158 -4.46 11.24 -16.50
N ALA A 159 -4.93 12.01 -15.51
CA ALA A 159 -4.78 13.46 -15.47
C ALA A 159 -3.31 13.91 -15.39
N ALA A 160 -2.40 13.07 -14.88
CA ALA A 160 -0.96 13.31 -14.90
C ALA A 160 -0.28 12.87 -16.20
N GLY A 161 -1.04 12.32 -17.16
CA GLY A 161 -0.56 11.91 -18.48
C GLY A 161 -0.09 10.46 -18.57
N LEU A 162 -0.26 9.65 -17.53
CA LEU A 162 0.12 8.23 -17.56
C LEU A 162 -0.84 7.42 -18.45
N GLU A 163 -0.36 6.30 -18.96
CA GLU A 163 -1.25 5.25 -19.46
C GLU A 163 -1.86 4.49 -18.28
N VAL A 164 -3.12 4.09 -18.40
CA VAL A 164 -3.89 3.57 -17.25
C VAL A 164 -4.75 2.39 -17.66
N VAL A 165 -4.72 1.33 -16.85
CA VAL A 165 -5.60 0.17 -16.96
C VAL A 165 -6.25 -0.09 -15.60
N ILE A 166 -7.53 -0.44 -15.62
CA ILE A 166 -8.21 -0.88 -14.40
C ILE A 166 -8.16 -2.40 -14.28
N SER A 167 -7.59 -2.90 -13.19
CA SER A 167 -7.57 -4.34 -12.90
C SER A 167 -8.84 -4.75 -12.16
N ILE A 168 -9.58 -5.70 -12.73
CA ILE A 168 -10.79 -6.28 -12.15
C ILE A 168 -10.42 -7.61 -11.49
N LYS A 169 -10.63 -7.70 -10.18
CA LYS A 169 -10.45 -8.93 -9.41
C LYS A 169 -11.70 -9.23 -8.58
N PRO A 170 -11.96 -10.50 -8.22
CA PRO A 170 -13.07 -10.85 -7.35
C PRO A 170 -13.01 -10.07 -6.03
N GLY A 171 -14.14 -9.44 -5.66
CA GLY A 171 -14.25 -8.63 -4.43
C GLY A 171 -13.99 -7.14 -4.60
N ASN A 172 -13.55 -6.67 -5.79
CA ASN A 172 -13.43 -5.24 -6.07
C ASN A 172 -14.79 -4.53 -6.00
N GLY A 173 -14.77 -3.26 -5.62
CA GLY A 173 -15.96 -2.40 -5.66
C GLY A 173 -16.46 -2.14 -7.08
N PRO A 174 -17.72 -1.71 -7.25
CA PRO A 174 -18.26 -1.41 -8.57
C PRO A 174 -17.56 -0.19 -9.18
N LEU A 175 -17.40 -0.22 -10.51
CA LEU A 175 -16.94 0.92 -11.29
C LEU A 175 -18.14 1.73 -11.81
N PRO A 176 -17.98 3.06 -12.01
CA PRO A 176 -18.99 3.85 -12.71
C PRO A 176 -19.25 3.30 -14.12
N GLU A 177 -20.50 3.33 -14.56
CA GLU A 177 -20.82 2.99 -15.95
C GLU A 177 -20.09 3.92 -16.93
N ASN A 178 -19.65 3.38 -18.07
CA ASN A 178 -18.97 4.14 -19.13
C ASN A 178 -17.74 4.94 -18.66
N HIS A 179 -17.01 4.44 -17.67
CA HIS A 179 -15.80 5.10 -17.12
C HIS A 179 -14.66 5.30 -18.14
N GLY A 180 -14.69 4.64 -19.30
CA GLY A 180 -13.81 4.89 -20.44
C GLY A 180 -12.37 4.36 -20.32
N PHE A 181 -12.03 3.65 -19.25
CA PHE A 181 -10.72 3.02 -19.06
C PHE A 181 -10.71 1.60 -19.63
N LYS A 182 -9.58 1.16 -20.19
CA LYS A 182 -9.35 -0.26 -20.49
C LYS A 182 -9.39 -1.04 -19.17
N THR A 183 -10.07 -2.17 -19.16
CA THR A 183 -10.10 -3.10 -18.03
C THR A 183 -9.39 -4.41 -18.38
N ILE A 184 -8.75 -5.02 -17.40
CA ILE A 184 -8.16 -6.37 -17.50
C ILE A 184 -8.58 -7.22 -16.30
N ASN A 185 -8.69 -8.53 -16.47
CA ASN A 185 -8.96 -9.47 -15.38
C ASN A 185 -7.69 -10.23 -14.95
N SER A 186 -6.68 -10.24 -15.82
CA SER A 186 -5.35 -10.83 -15.60
C SER A 186 -4.24 -9.89 -16.06
N PHE A 187 -3.14 -9.85 -15.32
CA PHE A 187 -1.93 -9.13 -15.73
C PHE A 187 -1.29 -9.72 -16.99
N LEU A 188 -1.62 -10.96 -17.34
CA LEU A 188 -1.17 -11.59 -18.59
C LEU A 188 -1.80 -10.97 -19.85
N GLU A 189 -2.83 -10.14 -19.71
CA GLU A 189 -3.46 -9.37 -20.80
C GLU A 189 -2.68 -8.08 -21.17
N ILE A 190 -1.57 -7.82 -20.47
CA ILE A 190 -0.59 -6.77 -20.77
C ILE A 190 0.60 -7.39 -21.50
#